data_AF-A0A6A4JI17-F1
#
_entry.id   AF-A0A6A4JI17-F1
#
_cell.length_a   1.000
_cell.length_b   1.000
_cell.length_c   1.000
_cell.angle_alpha   90.00
_cell.angle_beta   90.00
_cell.angle_gamma   90.00
#
_symmetry.space_group_name_H-M   'P 1'
#
loop_
_entity.id
_entity.type
_entity.pdbx_description
1 polymer ?
#
loop_
_entity_poly.entity_id
_entity_poly.type
_entity_poly.pdbx_seq_one_letter_code
_entity_poly.pdbx_strand_id
1 'polypeptide(L)'
;MQSLYLEHTPELGEVCSCRILSYCNTHWDTQSDLVEKVARKLHGSRGPNRSNSDQWTDFLLRYGRSSLTLRKAEAALANKLNNEDVPWESIKALMASRLVALDKCPGVRCIGTGECLKRILGKCMAEITAEEVTEACKESQLCAGLSAGIEGAIHALSSMFTEKAVPNSHLGLLLIDAKNAFNSVNRGMALWRALLFAWPIVITIGQAVLISV
;
A
#
# COMPACT_ATOMS: atom_id res chain seq x y z
N MET A 1 -13.16 18.00 40.68
CA MET A 1 -13.38 18.50 39.30
C MET A 1 -13.14 17.32 38.38
N GLN A 2 -14.12 17.02 37.53
CA GLN A 2 -14.59 15.67 37.17
C GLN A 2 -13.60 14.74 36.44
N SER A 3 -13.61 13.50 36.92
CA SER A 3 -13.29 12.26 36.21
C SER A 3 -14.19 12.12 34.99
N LEU A 4 -13.62 12.16 33.78
CA LEU A 4 -14.29 11.68 32.57
C LEU A 4 -13.86 10.23 32.34
N TYR A 5 -14.87 9.38 32.46
CA TYR A 5 -14.81 7.93 32.38
C TYR A 5 -14.37 7.44 31.01
N LEU A 6 -13.69 6.30 31.03
CA LEU A 6 -13.64 5.32 29.95
C LEU A 6 -15.05 5.02 29.45
N GLU A 7 -15.48 5.66 28.37
CA GLU A 7 -16.61 5.17 27.57
C GLU A 7 -16.09 4.10 26.61
N HIS A 8 -16.47 2.86 26.93
CA HIS A 8 -16.64 1.69 26.05
C HIS A 8 -15.83 1.69 24.75
N THR A 9 -14.74 0.92 24.72
CA THR A 9 -14.24 0.33 23.47
C THR A 9 -15.32 -0.59 22.92
N PRO A 10 -15.94 -0.30 21.75
CA PRO A 10 -16.84 -1.25 21.13
C PRO A 10 -16.01 -2.46 20.68
N GLU A 11 -16.52 -3.65 20.96
CA GLU A 11 -15.93 -4.88 20.44
C GLU A 11 -15.81 -4.78 18.92
N LEU A 12 -14.67 -5.23 18.38
CA LEU A 12 -14.27 -5.13 16.97
C LEU A 12 -15.29 -5.69 15.95
N GLY A 13 -16.40 -6.29 16.39
CA GLY A 13 -17.50 -6.77 15.57
C GLY A 13 -18.49 -5.69 15.12
N GLU A 14 -18.69 -4.60 15.88
CA GLU A 14 -19.73 -3.60 15.55
C GLU A 14 -19.23 -2.40 14.74
N VAL A 15 -17.92 -2.15 14.70
CA VAL A 15 -17.32 -1.07 13.89
C VAL A 15 -17.40 -1.40 12.39
N CYS A 16 -17.72 -2.65 12.03
CA CYS A 16 -17.69 -3.13 10.66
C CYS A 16 -18.95 -2.84 9.82
N SER A 17 -20.08 -2.40 10.41
CA SER A 17 -21.36 -2.45 9.67
C SER A 17 -21.98 -1.11 9.23
N CYS A 18 -21.56 0.04 9.76
CA CYS A 18 -22.36 1.27 9.57
C CYS A 18 -21.51 2.50 9.25
N ARG A 19 -21.62 2.98 7.99
CA ARG A 19 -21.32 4.37 7.54
C ARG A 19 -19.86 4.83 7.42
N ILE A 20 -18.92 3.95 7.09
CA ILE A 20 -17.56 4.40 6.76
C ILE A 20 -17.46 4.94 5.31
N LEU A 21 -18.27 4.43 4.38
CA LEU A 21 -18.25 4.86 2.97
C LEU A 21 -18.84 6.26 2.70
N SER A 22 -19.47 6.92 3.68
CA SER A 22 -20.18 8.19 3.46
C SER A 22 -19.29 9.43 3.55
N TYR A 23 -18.06 9.34 4.09
CA TYR A 23 -17.26 10.51 4.42
C TYR A 23 -16.23 10.92 3.34
N CYS A 24 -15.92 10.03 2.39
CA CYS A 24 -15.09 10.34 1.25
C CYS A 24 -15.92 10.05 -0.01
N ASN A 25 -16.37 11.11 -0.69
CA ASN A 25 -17.16 11.03 -1.92
C ASN A 25 -16.30 10.64 -3.14
N THR A 26 -15.29 9.78 -2.93
CA THR A 26 -14.31 9.36 -3.91
C THR A 26 -14.65 7.96 -4.39
N HIS A 27 -15.21 7.89 -5.59
CA HIS A 27 -15.47 6.64 -6.28
C HIS A 27 -14.24 6.25 -7.10
N TRP A 28 -13.67 5.07 -6.82
CA TRP A 28 -12.49 4.60 -7.54
C TRP A 28 -12.90 3.73 -8.71
N ASP A 29 -12.60 4.22 -9.91
CA ASP A 29 -12.94 3.54 -11.14
C ASP A 29 -11.68 3.01 -11.85
N THR A 30 -11.56 1.70 -11.86
CA THR A 30 -10.53 0.95 -12.57
C THR A 30 -11.05 0.56 -13.93
N GLN A 31 -10.36 1.00 -14.99
CA GLN A 31 -10.68 0.65 -16.37
C GLN A 31 -9.76 -0.45 -16.92
N SER A 32 -10.19 -1.13 -18.00
CA SER A 32 -9.41 -2.23 -18.61
C SER A 32 -8.05 -1.79 -19.15
N ASP A 33 -7.90 -0.50 -19.48
CA ASP A 33 -6.66 0.07 -20.01
C ASP A 33 -5.62 0.26 -18.89
N LEU A 34 -6.09 0.58 -17.67
CA LEU A 34 -5.24 0.62 -16.49
C LEU A 34 -4.73 -0.79 -16.14
N VAL A 35 -5.61 -1.79 -16.20
CA VAL A 35 -5.21 -3.19 -16.00
C VAL A 35 -4.17 -3.61 -17.03
N GLU A 36 -4.32 -3.20 -18.29
CA GLU A 36 -3.30 -3.42 -19.33
C GLU A 36 -1.97 -2.73 -19.00
N LYS A 37 -1.99 -1.46 -18.60
CA LYS A 37 -0.80 -0.71 -18.17
C LYS A 37 -0.07 -1.44 -17.03
N VAL A 38 -0.80 -1.94 -16.04
CA VAL A 38 -0.26 -2.70 -14.91
C VAL A 38 0.30 -4.05 -15.35
N ALA A 39 -0.43 -4.78 -16.22
CA ALA A 39 -0.02 -6.09 -16.71
C ALA A 39 1.32 -6.06 -17.47
N ARG A 40 1.58 -4.97 -18.21
CA ARG A 40 2.86 -4.74 -18.91
C ARG A 40 4.06 -4.56 -17.97
N LYS A 41 3.82 -4.10 -16.74
CA LYS A 41 4.84 -3.88 -15.70
C LYS A 41 4.83 -4.98 -14.63
N LEU A 42 4.12 -6.09 -14.88
CA LEU A 42 3.98 -7.15 -13.88
C LEU A 42 5.27 -7.97 -13.81
N HIS A 43 5.75 -8.17 -12.59
CA HIS A 43 6.90 -9.02 -12.30
C HIS A 43 6.68 -9.72 -10.95
N GLY A 44 7.58 -10.64 -10.63
CA GLY A 44 7.63 -11.29 -9.33
C GLY A 44 7.06 -12.70 -9.29
N SER A 45 7.28 -13.35 -8.16
CA SER A 45 7.07 -14.79 -8.01
C SER A 45 5.60 -15.20 -7.80
N ARG A 46 5.37 -16.51 -7.83
CA ARG A 46 4.04 -17.13 -7.74
C ARG A 46 3.36 -16.92 -6.38
N GLY A 47 2.05 -16.75 -6.39
CA GLY A 47 1.22 -16.84 -5.19
C GLY A 47 0.92 -18.29 -4.76
N PRO A 48 0.02 -18.50 -3.79
CA PRO A 48 -0.49 -19.81 -3.40
C PRO A 48 -1.00 -20.68 -4.56
N ASN A 49 -1.68 -20.11 -5.56
CA ASN A 49 -2.21 -20.79 -6.75
C ASN A 49 -1.14 -21.10 -7.81
N ARG A 50 0.15 -20.88 -7.50
CA ARG A 50 1.29 -21.21 -8.38
C ARG A 50 1.27 -20.51 -9.76
N SER A 51 0.39 -19.54 -10.00
CA SER A 51 0.44 -18.69 -11.20
C SER A 51 1.47 -17.57 -11.02
N ASN A 52 2.35 -17.32 -12.00
CA ASN A 52 3.39 -16.28 -11.94
C ASN A 52 3.00 -15.04 -12.74
N SER A 53 3.79 -13.97 -12.63
CA SER A 53 3.61 -12.74 -13.42
C SER A 53 3.48 -13.02 -14.91
N ASP A 54 4.36 -13.85 -15.47
CA ASP A 54 4.44 -14.06 -16.92
C ASP A 54 3.16 -14.71 -17.47
N GLN A 55 2.62 -15.70 -16.75
CA GLN A 55 1.33 -16.31 -17.09
C GLN A 55 0.19 -15.30 -17.07
N TRP A 56 0.15 -14.42 -16.06
CA TRP A 56 -0.88 -13.38 -15.98
C TRP A 56 -0.71 -12.32 -17.06
N THR A 57 0.52 -11.92 -17.39
CA THR A 57 0.82 -11.03 -18.51
C THR A 57 0.32 -11.65 -19.82
N ASP A 58 0.54 -12.95 -20.02
CA ASP A 58 0.05 -13.66 -21.20
C ASP A 58 -1.49 -13.71 -21.25
N PHE A 59 -2.15 -14.05 -20.15
CA PHE A 59 -3.61 -14.07 -20.04
C PHE A 59 -4.25 -12.72 -20.34
N LEU A 60 -3.63 -11.62 -19.90
CA LEU A 60 -4.17 -10.27 -20.02
C LEU A 60 -3.84 -9.56 -21.32
N LEU A 61 -2.79 -10.00 -22.04
CA LEU A 61 -2.30 -9.29 -23.23
C LEU A 61 -2.35 -10.09 -24.54
N ARG A 62 -2.21 -11.44 -24.52
CA ARG A 62 -1.93 -12.21 -25.76
C ARG A 62 -3.14 -12.74 -26.50
N TYR A 63 -4.30 -12.90 -25.86
CA TYR A 63 -5.46 -13.60 -26.42
C TYR A 63 -6.57 -12.66 -26.95
N GLY A 64 -6.19 -11.48 -27.44
CA GLY A 64 -7.11 -10.55 -28.12
C GLY A 64 -8.39 -10.24 -27.33
N ARG A 65 -9.55 -10.61 -27.87
CA ARG A 65 -10.86 -10.37 -27.23
C ARG A 65 -11.00 -11.08 -25.88
N SER A 66 -10.47 -12.29 -25.74
CA SER A 66 -10.53 -13.04 -24.47
C SER A 66 -9.75 -12.34 -23.37
N SER A 67 -8.56 -11.85 -23.71
CA SER A 67 -7.73 -11.02 -22.82
C SER A 67 -8.41 -9.70 -22.44
N LEU A 68 -9.08 -9.04 -23.38
CA LEU A 68 -9.87 -7.84 -23.10
C LEU A 68 -11.04 -8.13 -22.13
N THR A 69 -11.77 -9.23 -22.34
CA THR A 69 -12.84 -9.66 -21.44
C THR A 69 -12.32 -9.93 -20.03
N LEU A 70 -11.16 -10.58 -19.90
CA LEU A 70 -10.52 -10.81 -18.61
C LEU A 70 -10.14 -9.49 -17.94
N ARG A 71 -9.53 -8.54 -18.66
CA ARG A 71 -9.19 -7.21 -18.11
C ARG A 71 -10.43 -6.45 -17.63
N LYS A 72 -11.55 -6.53 -18.35
CA LYS A 72 -12.82 -5.95 -17.92
C LYS A 72 -13.35 -6.61 -16.64
N ALA A 73 -13.23 -7.94 -16.53
CA ALA A 73 -13.64 -8.66 -15.33
C ALA A 73 -12.75 -8.30 -14.11
N GLU A 74 -11.44 -8.16 -14.30
CA GLU A 74 -10.52 -7.71 -13.26
C GLU A 74 -10.79 -6.28 -12.81
N ALA A 75 -11.04 -5.37 -13.76
CA ALA A 75 -11.46 -4.00 -13.49
C ALA A 75 -12.75 -3.96 -12.66
N ALA A 76 -13.77 -4.75 -13.05
CA ALA A 76 -15.00 -4.86 -12.29
C ALA A 76 -14.78 -5.43 -10.88
N LEU A 77 -13.89 -6.42 -10.73
CA LEU A 77 -13.52 -6.96 -9.43
C LEU A 77 -12.81 -5.91 -8.56
N ALA A 78 -11.90 -5.12 -9.14
CA ALA A 78 -11.25 -4.01 -8.43
C ALA A 78 -12.31 -3.02 -7.93
N ASN A 79 -13.18 -2.54 -8.83
CA ASN A 79 -14.24 -1.59 -8.48
C ASN A 79 -15.15 -2.12 -7.37
N LYS A 80 -15.52 -3.40 -7.43
CA LYS A 80 -16.29 -4.06 -6.37
C LYS A 80 -15.55 -4.02 -5.04
N LEU A 81 -14.28 -4.44 -5.01
CA LEU A 81 -13.49 -4.47 -3.77
C LEU A 81 -13.20 -3.08 -3.18
N ASN A 82 -13.15 -2.05 -4.03
CA ASN A 82 -12.82 -0.70 -3.61
C ASN A 82 -14.04 0.08 -3.11
N ASN A 83 -15.23 -0.21 -3.65
CA ASN A 83 -16.41 0.61 -3.45
C ASN A 83 -17.53 -0.11 -2.68
N GLU A 84 -17.47 -1.44 -2.55
CA GLU A 84 -18.48 -2.23 -1.86
C GLU A 84 -17.93 -2.85 -0.57
N ASP A 85 -18.81 -3.04 0.41
CA ASP A 85 -18.51 -3.89 1.57
C ASP A 85 -18.63 -5.36 1.15
N VAL A 86 -17.48 -6.02 0.98
CA VAL A 86 -17.39 -7.39 0.50
C VAL A 86 -17.14 -8.33 1.68
N PRO A 87 -18.03 -9.31 1.95
CA PRO A 87 -17.86 -10.23 3.06
C PRO A 87 -16.52 -10.97 3.02
N TRP A 88 -15.82 -11.02 4.15
CA TRP A 88 -14.50 -11.67 4.27
C TRP A 88 -14.47 -13.10 3.70
N GLU A 89 -15.53 -13.88 3.95
CA GLU A 89 -15.62 -15.27 3.48
C GLU A 89 -15.53 -15.41 1.96
N SER A 90 -15.93 -14.38 1.21
CA SER A 90 -15.86 -14.36 -0.25
C SER A 90 -14.47 -14.00 -0.79
N ILE A 91 -13.62 -13.36 0.01
CA ILE A 91 -12.30 -12.85 -0.42
C ILE A 91 -11.12 -13.48 0.31
N LYS A 92 -11.35 -14.29 1.35
CA LYS A 92 -10.27 -14.89 2.17
C LYS A 92 -9.22 -15.64 1.34
N ALA A 93 -9.65 -16.33 0.28
CA ALA A 93 -8.76 -17.05 -0.62
C ALA A 93 -7.89 -16.09 -1.45
N LEU A 94 -8.48 -15.00 -1.97
CA LEU A 94 -7.75 -13.95 -2.67
C LEU A 94 -6.74 -13.26 -1.74
N MET A 95 -7.08 -13.12 -0.46
CA MET A 95 -6.24 -12.44 0.54
C MET A 95 -5.08 -13.30 1.06
N ALA A 96 -5.08 -14.61 0.81
CA ALA A 96 -4.02 -15.53 1.21
C ALA A 96 -2.65 -15.16 0.62
N SER A 97 -1.58 -15.66 1.23
CA SER A 97 -0.21 -15.38 0.79
C SER A 97 0.70 -16.57 1.05
N ARG A 98 1.64 -16.79 0.14
CA ARG A 98 2.70 -17.79 0.27
C ARG A 98 3.87 -17.18 1.03
N LEU A 99 4.23 -17.76 2.17
CA LEU A 99 5.32 -17.25 3.00
C LEU A 99 6.68 -17.73 2.48
N VAL A 100 7.65 -16.81 2.42
CA VAL A 100 9.04 -17.05 2.02
C VAL A 100 9.95 -16.38 3.03
N ALA A 101 10.91 -17.13 3.57
CA ALA A 101 11.95 -16.59 4.44
C ALA A 101 13.17 -16.19 3.58
N LEU A 102 13.45 -14.89 3.48
CA LEU A 102 14.67 -14.40 2.83
C LEU A 102 15.76 -14.12 3.87
N ASP A 103 17.01 -14.36 3.49
CA ASP A 103 18.16 -14.00 4.31
C ASP A 103 18.38 -12.48 4.30
N LYS A 104 18.56 -11.89 5.49
CA LYS A 104 18.80 -10.46 5.69
C LYS A 104 20.25 -10.17 6.11
N CYS A 105 21.09 -11.18 6.39
CA CYS A 105 22.51 -11.03 6.75
C CYS A 105 22.83 -9.86 7.71
N PRO A 106 22.62 -9.98 9.05
CA PRO A 106 22.08 -11.14 9.77
C PRO A 106 20.55 -11.10 9.93
N GLY A 107 19.95 -12.27 10.13
CA GLY A 107 18.53 -12.44 10.43
C GLY A 107 17.69 -12.80 9.21
N VAL A 108 16.37 -12.87 9.41
CA VAL A 108 15.41 -13.30 8.38
C VAL A 108 14.43 -12.19 8.06
N ARG A 109 14.16 -12.00 6.77
CA ARG A 109 13.05 -11.18 6.27
C ARG A 109 11.95 -12.09 5.76
N CYS A 110 10.91 -12.26 6.56
CA CYS A 110 9.71 -12.98 6.13
C CYS A 110 8.93 -12.15 5.11
N ILE A 111 8.60 -12.74 3.97
CA ILE A 111 7.79 -12.13 2.91
C ILE A 111 6.53 -12.97 2.71
N GLY A 112 5.37 -12.31 2.65
CA GLY A 112 4.12 -12.91 2.18
C GLY A 112 3.88 -12.57 0.71
N THR A 113 4.13 -13.51 -0.20
CA THR A 113 3.79 -13.36 -1.60
C THR A 113 2.30 -13.63 -1.82
N GLY A 114 1.49 -12.59 -1.95
CA GLY A 114 0.07 -12.70 -2.31
C GLY A 114 -0.14 -13.24 -3.73
N GLU A 115 -1.38 -13.62 -4.03
CA GLU A 115 -1.79 -13.98 -5.40
C GLU A 115 -1.44 -12.91 -6.43
N CYS A 116 -1.07 -13.32 -7.64
CA CYS A 116 -0.77 -12.38 -8.72
C CYS A 116 -1.98 -11.48 -9.03
N LEU A 117 -3.20 -12.03 -9.01
CA LEU A 117 -4.44 -11.27 -9.14
C LEU A 117 -4.55 -10.19 -8.05
N LYS A 118 -4.32 -10.54 -6.77
CA LYS A 118 -4.32 -9.56 -5.67
C LYS A 118 -3.31 -8.43 -5.91
N ARG A 119 -2.12 -8.76 -6.45
CA ARG A 119 -1.10 -7.76 -6.77
C ARG A 119 -1.50 -6.87 -7.94
N ILE A 120 -2.16 -7.41 -8.97
CA ILE A 120 -2.68 -6.62 -10.09
C ILE A 120 -3.70 -5.61 -9.58
N LEU A 121 -4.69 -6.06 -8.81
CA LEU A 121 -5.72 -5.20 -8.22
C LEU A 121 -5.09 -4.11 -7.32
N GLY A 122 -4.14 -4.48 -6.46
CA GLY A 122 -3.42 -3.53 -5.62
C GLY A 122 -2.56 -2.54 -6.41
N LYS A 123 -1.93 -2.96 -7.51
CA LYS A 123 -1.17 -2.06 -8.40
C LYS A 123 -2.08 -1.11 -9.18
N CYS A 124 -3.25 -1.55 -9.61
CA CYS A 124 -4.26 -0.65 -10.19
C CYS A 124 -4.64 0.43 -9.19
N MET A 125 -4.89 0.05 -7.93
CA MET A 125 -5.18 1.03 -6.89
C MET A 125 -4.04 1.99 -6.63
N ALA A 126 -2.81 1.48 -6.50
CA ALA A 126 -1.64 2.33 -6.31
C ALA A 126 -1.45 3.33 -7.46
N GLU A 127 -1.74 2.96 -8.71
CA GLU A 127 -1.65 3.87 -9.86
C GLU A 127 -2.79 4.91 -9.88
N ILE A 128 -4.02 4.54 -9.47
CA ILE A 128 -5.15 5.50 -9.36
C ILE A 128 -4.85 6.55 -8.29
N THR A 129 -4.33 6.12 -7.15
CA THR A 129 -4.13 7.01 -5.99
C THR A 129 -2.77 7.70 -5.98
N ALA A 130 -1.90 7.42 -6.95
CA ALA A 130 -0.49 7.84 -6.91
C ALA A 130 -0.34 9.36 -6.77
N GLU A 131 -1.09 10.13 -7.56
CA GLU A 131 -1.00 11.59 -7.58
C GLU A 131 -1.53 12.19 -6.28
N GLU A 132 -2.69 11.74 -5.80
CA GLU A 132 -3.28 12.20 -4.54
C GLU A 132 -2.38 11.90 -3.34
N VAL A 133 -1.76 10.71 -3.32
CA VAL A 133 -0.82 10.30 -2.29
C VAL A 133 0.44 11.17 -2.32
N THR A 134 0.98 11.41 -3.51
CA THR A 134 2.17 12.26 -3.68
C THR A 134 1.89 13.69 -3.23
N GLU A 135 0.74 14.25 -3.63
CA GLU A 135 0.34 15.62 -3.30
C GLU A 135 0.00 15.79 -1.82
N ALA A 136 -0.54 14.77 -1.15
CA ALA A 136 -0.80 14.87 0.27
C ALA A 136 0.45 14.67 1.15
N CYS A 137 1.39 13.86 0.68
CA CYS A 137 2.61 13.56 1.43
C CYS A 137 3.72 14.59 1.22
N LYS A 138 3.91 15.08 -0.01
CA LYS A 138 4.97 16.03 -0.41
C LYS A 138 6.31 15.76 0.29
N GLU A 139 6.90 16.77 0.93
CA GLU A 139 8.15 16.70 1.67
C GLU A 139 8.04 15.98 3.02
N SER A 140 6.83 15.76 3.54
CA SER A 140 6.63 15.09 4.84
C SER A 140 6.90 13.58 4.77
N GLN A 141 6.73 12.98 3.59
CA GLN A 141 7.06 11.57 3.34
C GLN A 141 7.68 11.40 1.94
N LEU A 142 9.00 11.26 1.94
CA LEU A 142 9.81 11.15 0.72
C LEU A 142 9.55 9.84 -0.06
N CYS A 143 8.98 8.83 0.59
CA CYS A 143 8.70 7.53 -0.04
C CYS A 143 7.35 7.48 -0.76
N ALA A 144 6.55 8.56 -0.74
CA ALA A 144 5.18 8.58 -1.24
C ALA A 144 5.04 8.95 -2.73
N GLY A 145 6.06 8.68 -3.56
CA GLY A 145 6.00 8.92 -5.00
C GLY A 145 6.63 10.24 -5.49
N LEU A 146 7.21 11.04 -4.60
CA LEU A 146 7.94 12.26 -4.98
C LEU A 146 9.17 11.91 -5.83
N SER A 147 9.24 12.49 -7.04
CA SER A 147 10.39 12.30 -7.94
C SER A 147 11.68 12.76 -7.26
N ALA A 148 12.70 11.90 -7.25
CA ALA A 148 13.98 12.12 -6.58
C ALA A 148 13.87 12.49 -5.08
N GLY A 149 12.78 12.12 -4.38
CA GLY A 149 12.53 12.55 -3.00
C GLY A 149 13.66 12.22 -2.01
N ILE A 150 14.18 10.99 -2.04
CA ILE A 150 15.28 10.56 -1.15
C ILE A 150 16.58 11.28 -1.49
N GLU A 151 16.91 11.41 -2.78
CA GLU A 151 18.12 12.08 -3.24
C GLU A 151 18.09 13.58 -2.88
N GLY A 152 16.96 14.25 -3.15
CA GLY A 152 16.74 15.64 -2.78
C GLY A 152 16.84 15.87 -1.27
N ALA A 153 16.34 14.95 -0.45
CA ALA A 153 16.48 15.03 1.00
C ALA A 153 17.92 14.86 1.47
N ILE A 154 18.69 13.93 0.88
CA ILE A 154 20.12 13.77 1.19
C ILE A 154 20.88 15.06 0.83
N HIS A 155 20.63 15.65 -0.34
CA HIS A 155 21.24 16.91 -0.74
C HIS A 155 20.86 18.06 0.19
N ALA A 156 19.58 18.20 0.54
CA ALA A 156 19.11 19.22 1.46
C ALA A 156 19.76 19.09 2.85
N LEU A 157 19.83 17.86 3.39
CA LEU A 157 20.53 17.57 4.63
C LEU A 157 22.02 17.92 4.53
N SER A 158 22.70 17.51 3.46
CA SER A 158 24.13 17.79 3.27
C SER A 158 24.43 19.30 3.20
N SER A 159 23.61 20.07 2.48
CA SER A 159 23.74 21.53 2.40
C SER A 159 23.49 22.18 3.76
N MET A 160 22.43 21.77 4.47
CA MET A 160 22.13 22.26 5.82
C MET A 160 23.28 22.01 6.79
N PHE A 161 23.89 20.82 6.75
CA PHE A 161 25.04 20.50 7.59
C PHE A 161 26.26 21.33 7.20
N THR A 162 26.53 21.52 5.91
CA THR A 162 27.69 22.32 5.45
C THR A 162 27.56 23.79 5.86
N GLU A 163 26.37 24.38 5.75
CA GLU A 163 26.11 25.77 6.13
C GLU A 163 26.13 25.99 7.65
N LYS A 164 25.66 25.01 8.43
CA LYS A 164 25.47 25.15 9.88
C LYS A 164 26.55 24.45 10.72
N ALA A 165 27.52 23.78 10.10
CA ALA A 165 28.70 23.21 10.76
C ALA A 165 29.76 24.28 11.07
N VAL A 166 29.36 25.30 11.82
CA VAL A 166 30.28 26.29 12.40
C VAL A 166 30.85 25.79 13.73
N PRO A 167 32.05 26.24 14.15
CA PRO A 167 32.56 25.97 15.49
C PRO A 167 31.53 26.38 16.56
N ASN A 168 31.24 25.50 17.52
CA ASN A 168 30.19 25.61 18.54
C ASN A 168 28.73 25.43 18.06
N SER A 169 28.49 24.83 16.88
CA SER A 169 27.11 24.44 16.52
C SER A 169 26.67 23.17 17.25
N HIS A 170 25.42 23.16 17.72
CA HIS A 170 24.80 22.01 18.41
C HIS A 170 23.97 21.12 17.47
N LEU A 171 24.33 21.07 16.19
CA LEU A 171 23.58 20.29 15.20
C LEU A 171 23.93 18.79 15.30
N GLY A 172 22.91 17.95 15.43
CA GLY A 172 23.06 16.49 15.48
C GLY A 172 22.00 15.78 14.64
N LEU A 173 22.29 14.55 14.23
CA LEU A 173 21.37 13.69 13.50
C LEU A 173 20.81 12.60 14.42
N LEU A 174 19.49 12.46 14.47
CA LEU A 174 18.81 11.38 15.19
C LEU A 174 18.30 10.34 14.19
N LEU A 175 18.82 9.12 14.28
CA LEU A 175 18.37 7.98 13.49
C LEU A 175 17.38 7.15 14.32
N ILE A 176 16.16 6.96 13.78
CA ILE A 176 15.09 6.17 14.40
C ILE A 176 14.71 5.07 13.41
N ASP A 177 14.74 3.81 13.86
CA ASP A 177 14.30 2.65 13.07
C ASP A 177 13.21 1.87 13.81
N ALA A 178 12.18 1.47 13.06
CA ALA A 178 11.07 0.71 13.61
C ALA A 178 11.34 -0.80 13.47
N LYS A 179 11.46 -1.49 14.61
CA LYS A 179 11.65 -2.94 14.62
C LYS A 179 10.41 -3.67 14.08
N ASN A 180 10.59 -4.39 12.97
CA ASN A 180 9.58 -5.29 12.41
C ASN A 180 8.23 -4.59 12.10
N ALA A 181 8.29 -3.37 11.56
CA ALA A 181 7.13 -2.47 11.41
C ALA A 181 5.87 -3.15 10.83
N PHE A 182 6.01 -3.93 9.76
CA PHE A 182 4.89 -4.61 9.09
C PHE A 182 4.15 -5.63 9.95
N ASN A 183 4.86 -6.35 10.81
CA ASN A 183 4.26 -7.37 11.66
C ASN A 183 3.77 -6.79 12.99
N SER A 184 4.34 -5.66 13.40
CA SER A 184 4.00 -4.96 14.65
C SER A 184 2.93 -3.88 14.48
N VAL A 185 2.51 -3.57 13.25
CA VAL A 185 1.48 -2.55 13.01
C VAL A 185 0.13 -2.98 13.58
N ASN A 186 -0.49 -2.10 14.36
CA ASN A 186 -1.87 -2.28 14.78
C ASN A 186 -2.79 -2.05 13.57
N ARG A 187 -3.34 -3.14 13.02
CA ARG A 187 -4.17 -3.14 11.82
C ARG A 187 -5.46 -2.32 12.01
N GLY A 188 -6.08 -2.40 13.19
CA GLY A 188 -7.28 -1.62 13.50
C GLY A 188 -7.00 -0.12 13.48
N MET A 189 -5.90 0.31 14.11
CA MET A 189 -5.47 1.72 14.07
C MET A 189 -5.06 2.17 12.67
N ALA A 190 -4.40 1.31 11.89
CA ALA A 190 -4.05 1.62 10.51
C ALA A 190 -5.31 1.84 9.66
N LEU A 191 -6.30 0.96 9.76
CA LEU A 191 -7.58 1.10 9.05
C LEU A 191 -8.35 2.34 9.53
N TRP A 192 -8.46 2.54 10.84
CA TRP A 192 -9.12 3.71 11.42
C TRP A 192 -8.52 5.02 10.91
N ARG A 193 -7.18 5.12 10.86
CA ARG A 193 -6.50 6.30 10.32
C ARG A 193 -6.73 6.47 8.82
N ALA A 194 -6.79 5.38 8.06
CA ALA A 194 -7.06 5.44 6.62
C ALA A 194 -8.45 6.03 6.36
N LEU A 195 -9.40 5.69 7.21
CA LEU A 195 -10.81 5.99 7.04
C LEU A 195 -11.22 7.36 7.60
N LEU A 196 -10.57 7.86 8.65
CA LEU A 196 -11.00 9.08 9.37
C LEU A 196 -10.12 10.31 9.19
N PHE A 197 -8.81 10.15 8.93
CA PHE A 197 -7.85 11.28 8.99
C PHE A 197 -7.17 11.60 7.65
N ALA A 198 -7.82 11.23 6.54
CA ALA A 198 -7.34 11.31 5.16
C ALA A 198 -6.50 10.11 4.71
N TRP A 199 -6.96 9.56 3.59
CA TRP A 199 -6.54 8.32 2.94
C TRP A 199 -5.07 8.23 2.44
N PRO A 200 -4.26 9.30 2.31
CA PRO A 200 -2.86 9.13 1.92
C PRO A 200 -1.90 8.86 3.09
N ILE A 201 -2.29 9.09 4.35
CA ILE A 201 -1.36 8.99 5.48
C ILE A 201 -1.01 7.54 5.82
N VAL A 202 -1.86 6.56 5.53
CA VAL A 202 -1.61 5.15 5.95
C VAL A 202 -0.52 4.45 5.15
N ILE A 203 -0.12 5.01 4.01
CA ILE A 203 1.05 4.55 3.26
C ILE A 203 2.35 4.72 4.07
N THR A 204 2.37 5.59 5.09
CA THR A 204 3.54 5.84 5.95
C THR A 204 4.00 4.67 6.83
N ILE A 205 3.20 3.61 7.00
CA ILE A 205 3.63 2.42 7.78
C ILE A 205 3.96 1.22 6.87
N GLY A 206 3.58 1.29 5.59
CA GLY A 206 3.49 0.12 4.71
C GLY A 206 4.36 0.11 3.45
N GLN A 207 5.10 1.17 3.13
CA GLN A 207 5.86 1.21 1.87
C GLN A 207 7.34 1.53 2.08
N ALA A 208 8.06 0.51 2.54
CA ALA A 208 9.32 0.15 1.91
C ALA A 208 9.12 -1.23 1.29
N VAL A 209 9.27 -1.35 -0.03
CA VAL A 209 9.21 -2.60 -0.82
C VAL A 209 7.80 -3.10 -1.19
N LEU A 210 7.05 -2.32 -1.99
CA LEU A 210 6.06 -2.91 -2.93
C LEU A 210 6.35 -2.58 -4.40
N ILE A 211 7.49 -1.92 -4.66
CA ILE A 211 8.06 -1.73 -5.99
C ILE A 211 9.42 -2.45 -5.95
N SER A 212 9.62 -3.38 -6.89
CA SER A 212 10.82 -4.23 -7.06
C SER A 212 10.98 -5.42 -6.10
N VAL A 213 10.13 -6.44 -6.26
CA VAL A 213 10.56 -7.85 -6.40
C VAL A 213 9.83 -8.49 -7.55
#